data_AF-A0A9X1ZFD0-F1
#
_entry.id   AF-A0A9X1ZFD0-F1
#
_cell.length_a   1.000
_cell.length_b   1.000
_cell.length_c   1.000
_cell.angle_alpha   90.00
_cell.angle_beta   90.00
_cell.angle_gamma   90.00
#
_symmetry.space_group_name_H-M   'P 1'
#
loop_
_entity.id
_entity.type
_entity.pdbx_description
1 polymer ?
#
loop_
_entity_poly.entity_id
_entity_poly.type
_entity_poly.pdbx_seq_one_letter_code
_entity_poly.pdbx_strand_id
1 'polypeptide(L)'
;MFPRLKNGNFVLLTEHFDRQSLKAGDMLKLLHPRYGYMVKTLVGIDHGGWFWFKGENKKSVSINDIGPIAPQQIKSKVIFVC
;
A
#
# COMPACT_ATOMS: atom_id res chain seq x y z
N MET A 1 5.84 -6.46 -5.74
CA MET A 1 6.63 -6.29 -4.50
C MET A 1 7.63 -7.43 -4.39
N PHE A 2 8.56 -7.55 -5.33
CA PHE A 2 9.53 -8.65 -5.30
C PHE A 2 10.49 -8.43 -4.11
N PRO A 3 10.71 -9.40 -3.21
CA PRO A 3 10.37 -10.83 -3.33
C PRO A 3 9.03 -11.29 -2.72
N ARG A 4 8.30 -10.46 -1.96
CA ARG A 4 7.05 -10.86 -1.27
C ARG A 4 5.82 -11.08 -2.17
N LEU A 5 5.72 -10.36 -3.28
CA LEU A 5 4.80 -10.63 -4.38
C LEU A 5 5.59 -10.76 -5.67
N LYS A 6 5.66 -11.99 -6.18
CA LYS A 6 6.13 -12.32 -7.53
C LYS A 6 4.98 -12.16 -8.53
N ASN A 7 5.33 -11.99 -9.79
CA ASN A 7 4.33 -11.95 -10.85
C ASN A 7 3.61 -13.31 -10.89
N GLY A 8 2.28 -13.30 -10.85
CA GLY A 8 1.45 -14.51 -10.75
C GLY A 8 1.01 -14.90 -9.33
N ASN A 9 1.48 -14.21 -8.27
CA ASN A 9 0.90 -14.38 -6.94
C ASN A 9 -0.50 -13.78 -6.85
N PHE A 10 -1.36 -14.43 -6.08
CA PHE A 10 -2.69 -13.91 -5.76
C PHE A 10 -2.66 -13.31 -4.35
N VAL A 11 -3.51 -12.31 -4.12
CA VAL A 11 -3.67 -11.70 -2.80
C VAL A 11 -5.14 -11.64 -2.44
N LEU A 12 -5.47 -11.92 -1.18
CA LEU A 12 -6.79 -11.66 -0.65
C LEU A 12 -6.81 -10.27 -0.02
N LEU A 13 -7.84 -9.51 -0.39
CA LEU A 13 -8.05 -8.14 0.03
C LEU A 13 -9.36 -8.04 0.80
N THR A 14 -9.38 -7.24 1.86
CA THR A 14 -10.61 -6.83 2.54
C THR A 14 -10.78 -5.32 2.46
N GLU A 15 -11.99 -4.86 2.14
CA GLU A 15 -12.39 -3.45 2.25
C GLU A 15 -12.87 -3.11 3.67
N HIS A 16 -13.27 -4.12 4.43
CA HIS A 16 -13.66 -4.01 5.83
C HIS A 16 -12.43 -4.24 6.71
N PHE A 17 -11.74 -3.16 7.06
CA PHE A 17 -10.63 -3.16 8.01
C PHE A 17 -10.64 -1.87 8.83
N ASP A 18 -10.14 -1.96 10.06
CA ASP A 18 -9.98 -0.78 10.90
C ASP A 18 -8.76 0.03 10.42
N ARG A 19 -9.02 1.25 9.96
CA ARG A 19 -7.99 2.20 9.48
C ARG A 19 -7.11 2.73 10.61
N GLN A 20 -7.61 2.77 11.84
CA GLN A 20 -6.85 3.21 13.01
C GLN A 20 -5.82 2.15 13.43
N SER A 21 -6.10 0.88 13.15
CA SER A 21 -5.18 -0.24 13.40
C SER A 21 -4.04 -0.38 12.39
N LEU A 22 -3.98 0.47 11.36
CA LEU A 22 -2.95 0.41 10.32
C LEU A 22 -1.57 0.70 10.90
N LYS A 23 -0.61 -0.15 10.58
CA LYS A 23 0.77 -0.03 11.05
C LYS A 23 1.79 -0.23 9.94
N ALA A 24 3.00 0.28 10.16
CA ALA A 24 4.12 0.06 9.27
C ALA A 24 4.31 -1.44 8.99
N GLY A 25 4.45 -1.79 7.71
CA GLY A 25 4.53 -3.17 7.23
C GLY A 25 3.23 -3.73 6.67
N ASP A 26 2.09 -3.12 6.95
CA ASP A 26 0.82 -3.52 6.33
C ASP A 26 0.86 -3.29 4.81
N MET A 27 0.29 -4.23 4.05
CA MET A 27 0.16 -4.10 2.60
C MET A 27 -1.26 -3.62 2.25
N LEU A 28 -1.34 -2.56 1.47
CA LEU A 28 -2.60 -1.88 1.15
C LEU A 28 -2.76 -1.71 -0.36
N LYS A 29 -3.99 -1.88 -0.82
CA LYS A 29 -4.43 -1.51 -2.16
C LYS A 29 -4.83 -0.03 -2.15
N LEU A 30 -4.14 0.74 -2.97
CA LEU A 30 -4.27 2.18 -3.14
C LEU A 30 -4.88 2.47 -4.52
N LEU A 31 -5.60 3.58 -4.64
CA LEU A 31 -5.96 4.18 -5.90
C LEU A 31 -5.20 5.50 -6.09
N HIS A 32 -4.15 5.47 -6.90
CA HIS A 32 -3.34 6.65 -7.22
C HIS A 32 -3.89 7.34 -8.49
N PRO A 33 -4.04 8.68 -8.51
CA PRO A 33 -4.62 9.38 -9.66
C PRO A 33 -3.83 9.17 -10.95
N ARG A 34 -2.49 9.16 -10.88
CA ARG A 34 -1.62 8.96 -12.05
C ARG A 34 -1.46 7.50 -12.47
N TYR A 35 -1.46 6.58 -11.51
CA TYR A 35 -1.00 5.21 -11.76
C TYR A 35 -2.09 4.15 -11.56
N GLY A 36 -3.31 4.56 -11.19
CA GLY A 36 -4.42 3.65 -10.95
C GLY A 36 -4.23 2.81 -9.69
N TYR A 37 -4.74 1.58 -9.74
CA TYR A 37 -4.69 0.66 -8.60
C TYR A 37 -3.30 0.08 -8.39
N MET A 38 -2.83 0.14 -7.15
CA MET A 38 -1.52 -0.37 -6.75
C MET A 38 -1.58 -1.07 -5.41
N VAL A 39 -0.73 -2.09 -5.22
CA VAL A 39 -0.47 -2.66 -3.88
C VAL A 39 0.90 -2.20 -3.43
N LYS A 40 0.97 -1.60 -2.23
CA LYS A 40 2.21 -1.09 -1.62
C LYS A 40 2.24 -1.38 -0.13
N THR A 41 3.44 -1.35 0.43
CA THR A 41 3.66 -1.55 1.87
C THR A 41 3.69 -0.19 2.57
N LEU A 42 2.90 -0.05 3.64
CA LEU A 42 2.87 1.12 4.50
C LEU A 42 4.20 1.25 5.23
N VAL A 43 4.81 2.43 5.20
CA VAL A 43 6.05 2.76 5.91
C VAL A 43 5.76 3.45 7.22
N GLY A 44 4.76 4.34 7.21
CA GLY A 44 4.38 5.11 8.37
C GLY A 44 3.25 6.07 8.06
N ILE A 45 2.75 6.68 9.12
CA ILE A 45 1.73 7.73 9.09
C ILE A 45 2.41 8.96 9.69
N ASP A 46 2.32 10.10 9.01
CA ASP A 46 2.89 11.34 9.56
C ASP A 46 1.95 12.03 10.56
N HIS A 47 2.45 13.09 11.19
CA HIS A 47 1.69 13.88 12.15
C HIS A 47 0.44 14.54 11.56
N GLY A 48 0.36 14.68 10.23
CA GLY A 48 -0.81 15.21 9.51
C GLY A 48 -1.84 14.13 9.14
N GLY A 49 -1.59 12.86 9.47
CA GLY A 49 -2.47 11.75 9.11
C GLY A 49 -2.31 11.25 7.67
N TRP A 50 -1.23 11.64 6.98
CA TRP A 50 -0.93 11.15 5.65
C TRP A 50 -0.16 9.83 5.70
N PHE A 51 -0.50 8.95 4.75
CA PHE A 51 0.06 7.61 4.68
C PHE A 51 1.20 7.58 3.67
N TRP A 52 2.34 7.06 4.10
CA TRP A 52 3.56 6.98 3.30
C TRP A 52 3.84 5.55 2.88
N PHE A 53 4.01 5.33 1.58
CA PHE A 53 4.12 4.00 0.99
C PHE A 53 5.46 3.79 0.28
N LYS A 54 5.99 2.57 0.37
CA LYS A 54 7.15 2.15 -0.43
C LYS A 54 6.85 0.90 -1.24
N GLY A 55 7.54 0.80 -2.37
CA GLY A 55 7.72 -0.49 -3.01
C GLY A 55 8.89 -1.25 -2.40
N GLU A 56 8.74 -2.56 -2.26
CA GLU A 56 9.82 -3.42 -1.71
C GLU A 56 10.91 -3.76 -2.75
N ASN A 57 10.72 -3.41 -4.02
CA ASN A 57 11.73 -3.60 -5.08
C ASN A 57 12.35 -2.25 -5.45
N LYS A 58 13.67 -2.18 -5.63
CA LYS A 58 14.40 -0.98 -6.11
C LYS A 58 13.92 -0.48 -7.48
N LYS A 59 13.26 -1.32 -8.28
CA LYS A 59 12.60 -0.93 -9.55
C LYS A 59 11.16 -0.44 -9.39
N SER A 60 10.62 -0.41 -8.17
CA SER A 60 9.30 0.15 -7.91
C SER A 60 9.36 1.67 -7.90
N VAL A 61 8.25 2.29 -8.31
CA VAL A 61 7.95 3.72 -8.04
C VAL A 61 8.36 4.07 -6.60
N SER A 62 9.19 5.12 -6.49
CA SER A 62 9.80 5.53 -5.24
C SER A 62 8.78 6.21 -4.32
N ILE A 63 9.10 6.31 -3.02
CA ILE A 63 8.25 7.00 -2.05
C ILE A 63 8.00 8.46 -2.43
N ASN A 64 8.99 9.13 -3.03
CA ASN A 64 8.89 10.51 -3.48
C ASN A 64 7.99 10.66 -4.72
N ASP A 65 7.95 9.65 -5.59
CA ASP A 65 7.12 9.66 -6.79
C ASP A 65 5.65 9.29 -6.51
N ILE A 66 5.39 8.57 -5.41
CA ILE A 66 4.04 8.26 -4.91
C ILE A 66 3.50 9.46 -4.12
N GLY A 67 4.36 10.08 -3.31
CA GLY A 67 3.97 11.16 -2.42
C GLY A 67 3.06 10.70 -1.27
N PRO A 68 2.55 11.64 -0.47
CA PRO A 68 1.61 11.35 0.60
C PRO A 68 0.28 10.86 0.02
N ILE A 69 -0.28 9.80 0.61
CA ILE A 69 -1.56 9.23 0.19
C ILE A 69 -2.63 9.55 1.23
N ALA A 70 -3.75 10.11 0.75
CA ALA A 70 -4.89 10.42 1.60
C ALA A 70 -5.60 9.13 2.04
N PRO A 71 -6.23 9.10 3.23
CA PRO A 71 -6.99 7.95 3.69
C PRO A 71 -8.01 7.45 2.65
N GLN A 72 -8.69 8.35 1.94
CA GLN A 72 -9.75 8.03 0.97
C GLN A 72 -9.22 7.25 -0.26
N GLN A 73 -7.93 7.35 -0.54
CA GLN A 73 -7.26 6.63 -1.62
C GLN A 73 -6.90 5.19 -1.22
N ILE A 74 -6.92 4.87 0.08
CA ILE A 74 -6.74 3.51 0.58
C ILE A 74 -8.07 2.77 0.44
N LYS A 75 -8.09 1.72 -0.37
CA LYS A 75 -9.32 0.97 -0.71
C LYS A 75 -9.45 -0.34 0.05
N SER A 76 -8.35 -1.07 0.20
CA SER A 76 -8.41 -2.42 0.80
C SER A 76 -7.09 -2.76 1.48
N LYS A 77 -7.14 -3.62 2.50
CA LYS A 77 -5.98 -4.22 3.17
C LYS A 77 -5.74 -5.64 2.67
N VAL A 78 -4.49 -5.97 2.38
CA VAL A 78 -4.07 -7.33 2.08
C VAL A 78 -4.05 -8.11 3.39
N ILE A 79 -4.78 -9.22 3.41
CA ILE A 79 -4.85 -10.13 4.57
C ILE A 79 -4.13 -11.45 4.32
N PHE A 80 -3.92 -11.81 3.05
CA PHE A 80 -3.25 -13.05 2.69
C PHE A 80 -2.56 -12.95 1.32
N VAL A 81 -1.46 -13.69 1.16
CA VAL A 81 -0.68 -13.80 -0.07
C VAL A 81 -0.53 -15.29 -0.40
N CYS A 82 -0.92 -15.67 -1.61
CA CYS A 82 -0.82 -17.04 -2.15
C CYS A 82 0.28 -17.15 -3.20
#